data_AF-A0A843EYM9-F1
#
_entry.id   AF-A0A843EYM9-F1
#
_cell.length_a   1.000
_cell.length_b   1.000
_cell.length_c   1.000
_cell.angle_alpha   90.00
_cell.angle_beta   90.00
_cell.angle_gamma   90.00
#
_symmetry.space_group_name_H-M   'P 1'
#
loop_
_entity.id
_entity.type
_entity.pdbx_description
1 polymer ?
#
loop_
_entity_poly.entity_id
_entity_poly.type
_entity_poly.pdbx_seq_one_letter_code
_entity_poly.pdbx_strand_id
1 'polypeptide(L)'
;MVRAKIYINGKLTGYCDNPEEFTKEMRDKRRNGQINNEMNITYYDDNHEIYIFTDPGRARRPLILVYDGEPALRDEHMEAIANGELKWDELFQKGILEY
;
A
#
# COMPACT_ATOMS: atom_id res chain seq x y z
N MET A 1 -7.46 -16.95 -18.94
CA MET A 1 -6.51 -16.26 -18.05
C MET A 1 -6.08 -14.98 -18.74
N VAL A 2 -6.22 -13.86 -18.05
CA VAL A 2 -5.80 -12.56 -18.58
C VAL A 2 -4.44 -12.25 -17.98
N ARG A 3 -3.43 -12.14 -18.84
CA ARG A 3 -2.07 -11.89 -18.44
C ARG A 3 -1.81 -10.39 -18.42
N ALA A 4 -1.39 -9.86 -17.29
CA ALA A 4 -1.06 -8.45 -17.16
C ALA A 4 0.43 -8.19 -17.40
N LYS A 5 0.76 -7.05 -18.03
CA LYS A 5 2.16 -6.57 -18.11
C LYS A 5 2.56 -5.93 -16.79
N ILE A 6 3.81 -6.10 -16.36
CA ILE A 6 4.35 -5.43 -15.18
C ILE A 6 5.35 -4.35 -15.63
N TYR A 7 5.10 -3.12 -15.20
CA TYR A 7 5.98 -1.98 -15.35
C TYR A 7 6.56 -1.59 -13.99
N ILE A 8 7.88 -1.47 -13.90
CA ILE A 8 8.57 -0.90 -12.72
C ILE A 8 9.20 0.42 -13.15
N ASN A 9 8.78 1.52 -12.53
CA ASN A 9 9.21 2.89 -12.87
C ASN A 9 9.14 3.16 -14.38
N GLY A 10 8.05 2.72 -15.03
CA GLY A 10 7.81 2.89 -16.46
C GLY A 10 8.50 1.88 -17.39
N LYS A 11 9.38 1.01 -16.88
CA LYS A 11 10.04 -0.04 -17.67
C LYS A 11 9.25 -1.35 -17.63
N LEU A 12 8.86 -1.86 -18.80
CA LEU A 12 8.29 -3.20 -18.92
C LEU A 12 9.31 -4.23 -18.42
N THR A 13 8.95 -4.94 -17.36
CA THR A 13 9.85 -5.88 -16.67
C THR A 13 9.38 -7.33 -16.78
N GLY A 14 8.07 -7.56 -16.93
CA GLY A 14 7.56 -8.92 -17.04
C GLY A 14 6.06 -8.98 -17.22
N TYR A 15 5.51 -10.13 -16.87
CA TYR A 15 4.09 -10.42 -16.99
C TYR A 15 3.60 -11.22 -15.77
N CYS A 16 2.33 -11.07 -15.41
CA CYS A 16 1.68 -11.77 -14.32
C CYS A 16 0.40 -12.43 -14.82
N ASP A 17 0.19 -13.70 -14.47
CA ASP A 17 -1.01 -14.44 -14.88
C ASP A 17 -2.22 -14.20 -13.94
N ASN A 18 -1.97 -13.82 -12.68
CA ASN A 18 -2.97 -13.53 -11.65
C ASN A 18 -2.75 -12.10 -11.07
N PRO A 19 -3.07 -11.04 -11.82
CA PRO A 19 -2.69 -9.67 -11.43
C PRO A 19 -3.33 -9.17 -10.14
N GLU A 20 -4.58 -9.54 -9.87
CA GLU A 20 -5.30 -9.14 -8.65
C GLU A 20 -4.65 -9.76 -7.41
N GLU A 21 -4.40 -11.07 -7.44
CA GLU A 21 -3.77 -11.82 -6.35
C GLU A 21 -2.35 -11.30 -6.09
N PHE A 22 -1.55 -11.13 -7.15
CA PHE A 22 -0.21 -10.57 -7.04
C PHE A 22 -0.21 -9.16 -6.44
N THR A 23 -1.12 -8.29 -6.87
CA THR A 23 -1.21 -6.92 -6.36
C THR A 23 -1.61 -6.89 -4.89
N LYS A 24 -2.55 -7.77 -4.49
CA LYS A 24 -2.94 -7.94 -3.10
C LYS A 24 -1.78 -8.45 -2.25
N GLU A 25 -1.09 -9.51 -2.69
CA GLU A 25 0.05 -10.09 -1.98
C GLU A 25 1.17 -9.06 -1.78
N MET A 26 1.47 -8.25 -2.79
CA MET A 26 2.50 -7.20 -2.71
C MET A 26 2.11 -6.09 -1.72
N ARG A 27 0.82 -5.73 -1.63
CA ARG A 27 0.31 -4.80 -0.61
C ARG A 27 0.40 -5.40 0.79
N ASP A 28 0.06 -6.67 0.95
CA ASP A 28 0.15 -7.38 2.22
C ASP A 28 1.62 -7.49 2.70
N LYS A 29 2.54 -7.79 1.77
CA LYS A 29 4.00 -7.75 1.99
C LYS A 29 4.53 -6.36 2.34
N ARG A 30 3.91 -5.30 1.85
CA ARG A 30 4.28 -3.93 2.23
C ARG A 30 3.80 -3.61 3.65
N ARG A 31 2.57 -3.99 3.99
CA ARG A 31 1.96 -3.77 5.31
C ARG A 31 2.61 -4.56 6.43
N ASN A 32 3.18 -5.72 6.13
CA ASN A 32 3.92 -6.53 7.10
C ASN A 32 5.44 -6.20 7.16
N GLY A 33 5.89 -5.18 6.43
CA GLY A 33 7.27 -4.71 6.45
C GLY A 33 8.26 -5.55 5.62
N GLN A 34 7.81 -6.57 4.88
CA GLN A 34 8.67 -7.34 3.98
C GLN A 34 9.08 -6.52 2.73
N ILE A 35 8.27 -5.53 2.35
CA ILE A 35 8.57 -4.56 1.30
C ILE A 35 8.53 -3.16 1.89
N ASN A 36 9.42 -2.29 1.42
CA ASN A 36 9.49 -0.90 1.83
C ASN A 36 8.13 -0.19 1.60
N ASN A 37 7.66 0.56 2.61
CA ASN A 37 6.39 1.31 2.59
C ASN A 37 6.31 2.37 1.48
N GLU A 38 7.45 2.75 0.90
CA GLU A 38 7.53 3.68 -0.22
C GLU A 38 7.16 3.09 -1.58
N MET A 39 7.13 1.77 -1.69
CA MET A 39 6.66 1.10 -2.90
C MET A 39 5.15 1.28 -3.04
N ASN A 40 4.68 1.79 -4.18
CA ASN A 40 3.26 1.78 -4.52
C ASN A 40 3.01 0.83 -5.68
N ILE A 41 1.90 0.09 -5.61
CA ILE A 41 1.48 -0.85 -6.65
C ILE A 41 -0.01 -0.68 -6.99
N THR A 42 -0.29 -0.61 -8.29
CA THR A 42 -1.65 -0.51 -8.84
C THR A 42 -1.80 -1.47 -10.01
N TYR A 43 -2.92 -2.18 -10.04
CA TYR A 43 -3.38 -2.92 -11.19
C TYR A 43 -4.49 -2.13 -11.88
N TYR A 44 -4.31 -1.84 -13.17
CA TYR A 44 -5.35 -1.32 -14.04
C TYR A 44 -5.93 -2.50 -14.84
N ASP A 45 -7.17 -2.84 -14.53
CA ASP A 45 -7.91 -3.94 -15.14
C ASP A 45 -8.29 -3.64 -16.59
N ASP A 46 -8.65 -2.39 -16.91
CA ASP A 46 -9.03 -1.96 -18.27
C ASP A 46 -7.99 -2.29 -19.35
N ASN A 47 -6.69 -2.14 -19.05
CA ASN A 47 -5.59 -2.38 -19.99
C ASN A 47 -4.72 -3.59 -19.62
N HIS A 48 -5.03 -4.26 -18.51
CA HIS A 48 -4.26 -5.37 -17.96
C HIS A 48 -2.79 -5.01 -17.69
N GLU A 49 -2.57 -3.93 -16.95
CA GLU A 49 -1.21 -3.45 -16.62
C GLU A 49 -1.05 -3.21 -15.12
N ILE A 50 0.05 -3.73 -14.57
CA ILE A 50 0.48 -3.49 -13.20
C ILE A 50 1.62 -2.49 -13.24
N TYR A 51 1.49 -1.44 -12.44
CA TYR A 51 2.55 -0.46 -12.23
C TYR A 51 3.07 -0.55 -10.80
N ILE A 52 4.39 -0.61 -10.69
CA ILE A 52 5.14 -0.56 -9.44
C ILE A 52 6.04 0.66 -9.48
N PHE A 53 5.90 1.52 -8.47
CA PHE A 53 6.69 2.74 -8.34
C PHE A 53 7.56 2.70 -7.09
N THR A 54 8.85 2.95 -7.26
CA THR A 54 9.86 2.97 -6.19
C THR A 54 10.78 4.19 -6.29
N ASP A 55 10.49 5.12 -7.19
CA ASP A 55 11.24 6.33 -7.45
C ASP A 55 10.87 7.46 -6.46
N PRO A 56 11.83 8.37 -6.15
CA PRO A 56 11.58 9.53 -5.30
C PRO A 56 10.80 10.63 -6.04
N GLY A 57 10.21 11.57 -5.29
CA GLY A 57 9.53 12.75 -5.84
C GLY A 57 8.02 12.60 -6.09
N ARG A 58 7.46 11.39 -5.87
CA ARG A 58 6.01 11.16 -5.94
C ARG A 58 5.29 11.80 -4.76
N ALA A 59 4.21 12.51 -5.05
CA ALA A 59 3.27 12.96 -4.02
C ALA A 59 2.48 11.76 -3.48
N ARG A 60 2.47 11.59 -2.17
CA ARG A 60 1.73 10.53 -1.46
C ARG A 60 0.86 11.15 -0.39
N ARG A 61 -0.23 10.47 -0.04
CA ARG A 61 -1.17 10.93 0.99
C ARG A 61 -1.45 9.77 1.94
N PRO A 62 -1.19 9.93 3.25
CA PRO A 62 -1.50 8.90 4.22
C PRO A 62 -3.02 8.76 4.34
N LEU A 63 -3.50 7.53 4.38
CA LEU A 63 -4.90 7.17 4.55
C LEU A 63 -5.07 6.20 5.71
N ILE A 64 -6.26 6.24 6.33
CA ILE A 64 -6.66 5.28 7.35
C ILE A 64 -6.94 3.95 6.67
N LEU A 65 -6.30 2.89 7.16
CA LEU A 65 -6.57 1.54 6.71
C LEU A 65 -7.92 1.05 7.21
N VAL A 66 -8.60 0.25 6.38
CA VAL A 66 -9.89 -0.36 6.71
C VAL A 66 -9.73 -1.87 6.62
N TYR A 67 -10.11 -2.55 7.70
CA TYR A 67 -10.07 -4.01 7.82
C TYR A 67 -11.50 -4.50 8.05
N ASP A 68 -11.97 -5.40 7.19
CA ASP A 68 -13.31 -6.01 7.29
C ASP A 68 -14.47 -5.00 7.43
N GLY A 69 -14.34 -3.84 6.78
CA GLY A 69 -15.32 -2.76 6.83
C GLY A 69 -15.13 -1.75 7.96
N GLU A 70 -14.22 -2.01 8.89
CA GLU A 70 -13.97 -1.15 10.06
C GLU A 70 -12.64 -0.37 9.91
N PRO A 71 -12.61 0.93 10.22
CA PRO A 71 -11.38 1.71 10.21
C PRO A 71 -10.41 1.24 11.30
N ALA A 72 -9.12 1.18 10.96
CA ALA A 72 -8.06 0.84 11.90
C ALA A 72 -7.82 1.95 12.94
N LEU A 73 -8.11 3.20 12.57
CA LEU A 73 -8.09 4.33 13.50
C LEU A 73 -9.36 4.28 14.39
N ARG A 74 -9.15 4.35 15.71
CA ARG A 74 -10.19 4.23 16.74
C ARG A 74 -10.06 5.39 17.72
N ASP A 75 -11.11 5.64 18.51
CA ASP A 75 -11.13 6.76 19.48
C ASP A 75 -9.97 6.69 20.48
N GLU A 76 -9.60 5.49 20.94
CA GLU A 76 -8.44 5.25 21.82
C GLU A 76 -7.12 5.77 21.21
N HIS A 77 -6.95 5.62 19.88
CA HIS A 77 -5.78 6.16 19.17
C HIS A 77 -5.81 7.68 19.13
N MET A 78 -7.00 8.29 18.97
CA MET A 78 -7.16 9.75 18.95
C MET A 78 -6.84 10.37 20.31
N GLU A 79 -7.26 9.73 21.40
CA GLU A 79 -6.92 10.13 22.76
C GLU A 79 -5.41 10.03 23.02
N ALA A 80 -4.78 8.92 22.63
CA ALA A 80 -3.34 8.75 22.77
C ALA A 80 -2.54 9.77 21.95
N ILE A 81 -3.01 10.12 20.74
CA ILE A 81 -2.41 11.20 19.93
C ILE A 81 -2.55 12.54 20.65
N ALA A 82 -3.73 12.87 21.18
CA ALA A 82 -3.98 14.13 21.89
C ALA A 82 -3.11 14.28 23.15
N ASN A 83 -2.84 13.17 23.85
CA ASN A 83 -1.97 13.11 25.03
C ASN A 83 -0.46 13.08 24.69
N GLY A 84 -0.10 12.95 23.41
CA GLY A 84 1.29 12.84 22.96
C GLY A 84 1.94 11.47 23.21
N GLU A 85 1.13 10.46 23.52
CA GLU A 85 1.56 9.08 23.79
C GLU A 85 1.76 8.27 22.50
N LEU A 86 1.05 8.64 21.43
CA LEU A 86 1.13 7.98 20.13
C LEU A 86 1.63 8.94 19.05
N LYS A 87 2.80 8.66 18.50
CA LYS A 87 3.45 9.50 17.48
C LYS A 87 3.04 9.09 16.07
N TRP A 88 3.25 10.02 15.14
CA TRP A 88 2.93 9.85 13.73
C TRP A 88 3.51 8.57 13.12
N ASP A 89 4.82 8.33 13.28
CA ASP A 89 5.49 7.16 12.70
C ASP A 89 4.99 5.83 13.30
N GLU A 90 4.54 5.85 14.55
CA GLU A 90 3.99 4.68 15.22
C GLU A 90 2.63 4.27 14.64
N LEU A 91 1.86 5.21 14.09
CA LEU A 91 0.61 4.89 13.38
C LEU A 91 0.85 4.03 12.13
N PHE A 92 1.97 4.24 11.43
CA PHE A 92 2.35 3.41 10.28
C PHE A 92 2.87 2.04 10.73
N GLN A 93 3.70 1.99 11.78
CA GLN A 93 4.21 0.74 12.33
C GLN A 93 3.09 -0.17 12.86
N LYS A 94 2.03 0.44 13.42
CA LYS A 94 0.84 -0.27 13.92
C LYS A 94 -0.17 -0.63 12.82
N GLY A 95 0.07 -0.27 11.56
CA GLY A 95 -0.87 -0.53 10.46
C GLY A 95 -2.18 0.25 10.57
N ILE A 96 -2.16 1.43 11.20
CA ILE A 96 -3.32 2.34 11.28
C ILE A 96 -3.38 3.23 10.04
N LEU A 97 -2.22 3.74 9.62
CA LEU A 97 -2.06 4.57 8.43
C LEU A 97 -1.15 3.89 7.40
N GLU A 98 -1.41 4.14 6.12
CA GLU A 98 -0.53 3.75 5.02
C GLU A 98 -0.46 4.88 3.97
N TYR A 99 0.71 5.05 3.36
CA TYR A 99 0.91 5.97 2.23
C TYR A 99 0.55 5.35 0.88
#